data_AF-A0A524PHD1-F1
#
_entry.id   AF-A0A524PHD1-F1
#
_cell.length_a   1.000
_cell.length_b   1.000
_cell.length_c   1.000
_cell.angle_alpha   90.00
_cell.angle_beta   90.00
_cell.angle_gamma   90.00
#
_symmetry.space_group_name_H-M   'P 1'
#
loop_
_entity.id
_entity.type
_entity.pdbx_description
1 polymer ?
#
loop_
_entity_poly.entity_id
_entity_poly.type
_entity_poly.pdbx_seq_one_letter_code
_entity_poly.pdbx_strand_id
1 'polypeptide(L)'
;MTVMMVTGNAAVFPTGLDAFIKPARTMTATIAAEMGEVANGSVHYHMLFLIGIILFLISLAVNLATASVVFRQKKRAERILS
;
A
#
# COMPACT_ATOMS: atom_id res chain seq x y z
N MET A 1 -3.04 11.95 -4.47
CA MET A 1 -3.71 12.93 -3.58
C MET A 1 -5.09 12.48 -3.11
N THR A 2 -5.88 11.75 -3.91
CA THR A 2 -7.27 11.36 -3.58
C THR A 2 -7.40 10.60 -2.26
N VAL A 3 -6.56 9.59 -2.02
CA VAL A 3 -6.61 8.80 -0.78
C VAL A 3 -6.28 9.67 0.44
N MET A 4 -5.26 10.51 0.36
CA MET A 4 -4.88 11.44 1.43
C MET A 4 -6.02 12.41 1.77
N MET A 5 -6.72 12.93 0.77
CA MET A 5 -7.87 13.82 0.96
C MET A 5 -9.07 13.11 1.60
N VAL A 6 -9.34 11.87 1.21
CA VAL A 6 -10.46 11.07 1.73
C VAL A 6 -10.21 10.60 3.17
N THR A 7 -8.97 10.23 3.51
CA THR A 7 -8.64 9.75 4.86
C THR A 7 -8.35 10.86 5.87
N GLY A 8 -8.33 12.12 5.43
CA GLY A 8 -8.06 13.30 6.27
C GLY A 8 -6.61 13.48 6.73
N ASN A 9 -5.71 12.51 6.46
CA ASN A 9 -4.26 12.59 6.69
C ASN A 9 -3.79 12.91 8.14
N ALA A 10 -4.61 12.63 9.15
CA ALA A 10 -4.23 12.86 10.55
C ALA A 10 -3.43 11.67 11.12
N ALA A 11 -2.36 11.96 11.87
CA ALA A 11 -1.56 10.95 12.57
C ALA A 11 -2.25 10.52 13.88
N VAL A 12 -3.37 9.80 13.76
CA VAL A 12 -4.12 9.29 14.91
C VAL A 12 -3.79 7.82 15.12
N PHE A 13 -3.33 7.48 16.33
CA PHE A 13 -3.10 6.08 16.69
C PHE A 13 -4.44 5.36 16.92
N PRO A 14 -4.71 4.25 16.21
CA PRO A 14 -5.94 3.49 16.37
C PRO A 14 -5.89 2.73 17.70
N THR A 15 -6.56 3.24 18.73
CA THR A 15 -6.53 2.70 20.11
C THR A 15 -7.82 1.98 20.52
N GLY A 16 -8.76 1.78 19.59
CA GLY A 16 -10.04 1.10 19.85
C GLY A 16 -10.85 0.85 18.58
N LEU A 17 -12.07 0.32 18.75
CA LEU A 17 -13.03 0.08 17.64
C LEU A 17 -13.54 1.37 17.00
N ASP A 18 -13.38 2.51 17.66
CA ASP A 18 -13.65 3.84 17.11
C ASP A 18 -12.63 4.28 16.04
N ALA A 19 -11.54 3.53 15.88
CA ALA A 19 -10.53 3.78 14.85
C ALA A 19 -11.05 3.64 13.40
N PHE A 20 -12.11 2.86 13.17
CA PHE A 20 -12.65 2.64 11.81
C PHE A 20 -13.25 3.91 11.19
N ILE A 21 -13.67 4.87 12.01
CA ILE A 21 -14.31 6.13 11.58
C ILE A 21 -13.38 7.34 11.76
N LYS A 22 -12.21 7.15 12.38
CA LYS A 22 -11.24 8.21 12.62
C LYS A 22 -10.36 8.44 11.39
N PRO A 23 -9.93 9.69 11.14
CA PRO A 23 -8.99 10.00 10.09
C PRO A 23 -7.68 9.22 10.25
N ALA A 24 -7.09 8.80 9.13
CA ALA A 24 -5.88 7.99 9.11
C ALA A 24 -4.81 8.58 8.18
N ARG A 25 -3.57 8.58 8.65
CA ARG A 25 -2.38 8.86 7.85
C ARG A 25 -1.88 7.55 7.24
N THR A 26 -2.06 7.41 5.93
CA THR A 26 -1.60 6.24 5.19
C THR A 26 -0.10 6.31 4.92
N MET A 27 0.59 5.16 4.95
CA MET A 27 2.02 5.07 4.62
C MET A 27 2.35 5.62 3.22
N THR A 28 1.48 5.41 2.24
CA THR A 28 1.62 5.97 0.88
C THR A 28 1.55 7.50 0.87
N ALA A 29 0.65 8.10 1.66
CA ALA A 29 0.55 9.55 1.81
C ALA A 29 1.79 10.17 2.45
N THR A 30 2.37 9.51 3.47
CA THR A 30 3.61 9.96 4.11
C THR A 30 4.77 9.97 3.11
N ILE A 31 4.95 8.91 2.32
CA ILE A 31 5.99 8.87 1.27
C ILE A 31 5.76 9.99 0.25
N ALA A 32 4.55 10.11 -0.28
CA ALA A 32 4.25 11.11 -1.30
C ALA A 32 4.42 12.56 -0.81
N ALA A 33 4.15 12.83 0.47
CA ALA A 33 4.31 14.15 1.07
C ALA A 33 5.77 14.45 1.44
N GLU A 34 6.47 13.50 2.05
CA GLU A 34 7.75 13.78 2.72
C GLU A 34 8.97 13.37 1.89
N MET A 35 8.88 12.41 0.95
CA MET A 35 10.06 11.96 0.18
C MET A 35 10.67 13.05 -0.71
N GLY A 36 9.88 14.05 -1.12
CA GLY A 36 10.38 15.19 -1.89
C GLY A 36 11.12 16.25 -1.05
N GLU A 37 10.91 16.26 0.27
CA GLU A 37 11.44 17.31 1.16
C GLU A 37 12.64 16.83 2.00
N VAL A 38 12.92 15.53 2.04
CA VAL A 38 14.00 14.97 2.86
C VAL A 38 15.36 15.00 2.16
N ALA A 39 16.39 15.39 2.90
CA ALA A 39 17.77 15.37 2.41
C ALA A 39 18.24 13.92 2.16
N ASN A 40 18.82 13.70 0.98
CA ASN A 40 19.47 12.44 0.61
C ASN A 40 20.59 12.11 1.61
N GLY A 41 20.53 10.91 2.21
CA GLY A 41 21.49 10.44 3.21
C GLY A 41 21.05 10.62 4.67
N SER A 42 19.91 11.27 4.93
CA SER A 42 19.35 11.36 6.29
C SER A 42 18.74 10.03 6.76
N VAL A 43 18.68 9.80 8.07
CA VAL A 43 18.01 8.62 8.64
C VAL A 43 16.52 8.58 8.24
N HIS A 44 15.87 9.75 8.15
CA HIS A 44 14.46 9.84 7.74
C HIS A 44 14.24 9.38 6.28
N TYR A 45 15.16 9.73 5.37
CA TYR A 45 15.13 9.23 3.99
C TYR A 45 15.17 7.70 3.93
N HIS A 46 16.06 7.07 4.71
CA HIS A 46 16.17 5.61 4.75
C HIS A 46 14.90 4.95 5.31
N MET A 47 14.26 5.56 6.30
CA MET A 47 12.99 5.06 6.85
C MET A 47 11.85 5.15 5.83
N LEU A 48 11.71 6.30 5.15
CA LEU A 48 10.70 6.48 4.09
C LEU A 48 10.92 5.50 2.93
N PHE A 49 12.18 5.27 2.55
CA PHE A 49 12.53 4.30 1.51
C PHE A 49 12.19 2.86 1.93
N LEU A 50 12.48 2.48 3.18
CA LEU A 50 12.13 1.17 3.73
C LEU A 50 10.61 0.94 3.69
N ILE A 51 9.81 1.93 4.10
CA ILE A 51 8.34 1.85 4.01
C ILE A 51 7.90 1.66 2.55
N GLY A 52 8.56 2.33 1.60
CA GLY A 52 8.32 2.15 0.17
C GLY A 52 8.56 0.70 -0.31
N ILE A 53 9.67 0.09 0.11
CA ILE A 53 9.98 -1.32 -0.19
C ILE A 53 8.90 -2.24 0.39
N ILE A 54 8.47 -2.00 1.64
CA ILE A 54 7.43 -2.81 2.29
C ILE A 54 6.12 -2.74 1.50
N LEU A 55 5.69 -1.55 1.10
CA LEU A 55 4.49 -1.36 0.30
C LEU A 55 4.61 -2.04 -1.07
N PHE A 56 5.79 -1.97 -1.70
CA PHE A 56 6.06 -2.66 -2.95
C PHE A 56 5.94 -4.19 -2.79
N LEU A 57 6.50 -4.76 -1.72
CA LEU A 57 6.39 -6.19 -1.44
C LEU A 57 4.95 -6.63 -1.19
N ILE A 58 4.16 -5.84 -0.47
CA ILE A 58 2.73 -6.11 -0.25
C ILE A 58 1.98 -6.10 -1.59
N SER A 59 2.20 -5.07 -2.41
CA SER A 59 1.59 -4.96 -3.73
C SER A 59 2.00 -6.13 -4.62
N LEU A 60 3.28 -6.48 -4.65
CA LEU A 60 3.81 -7.60 -5.42
C LEU A 60 3.18 -8.92 -4.96
N ALA A 61 3.07 -9.16 -3.65
CA ALA A 61 2.45 -10.36 -3.10
C ALA A 61 0.98 -10.48 -3.51
N VAL A 62 0.21 -9.39 -3.42
CA VAL A 62 -1.20 -9.37 -3.85
C VAL A 62 -1.33 -9.60 -5.35
N ASN A 63 -0.49 -8.94 -6.15
CA ASN A 63 -0.49 -9.12 -7.60
C ASN A 63 -0.11 -10.55 -8.01
N LEU A 64 0.90 -11.14 -7.36
CA LEU A 64 1.34 -12.50 -7.63
C LEU A 64 0.28 -13.52 -7.20
N ALA A 65 -0.36 -13.33 -6.04
CA ALA A 65 -1.47 -14.15 -5.60
C ALA A 65 -2.63 -14.10 -6.62
N THR A 66 -2.99 -12.91 -7.07
CA THR A 66 -4.03 -12.70 -8.10
C THR A 66 -3.67 -13.39 -9.42
N ALA A 67 -2.44 -13.21 -9.89
CA ALA A 67 -1.95 -13.86 -11.11
C ALA A 67 -2.06 -15.39 -11.01
N SER A 68 -1.64 -15.98 -9.89
CA SER A 68 -1.72 -17.44 -9.68
C SER A 68 -3.15 -17.99 -9.75
N VAL A 69 -4.13 -17.24 -9.24
CA VAL A 69 -5.55 -17.60 -9.30
C VAL A 69 -6.08 -17.50 -10.73
N VAL A 70 -5.73 -16.44 -11.45
CA VAL A 70 -6.16 -16.24 -12.85
C VAL A 70 -5.60 -17.32 -13.77
N PHE A 71 -4.32 -17.70 -13.63
CA PHE A 71 -3.73 -18.78 -14.44
C PHE A 71 -4.42 -20.14 -14.21
N ARG A 72 -4.86 -20.42 -12.98
CA ARG A 72 -5.66 -21.62 -12.67
C ARG A 72 -7.03 -21.59 -13.35
N GLN A 73 -7.69 -20.43 -13.40
CA GLN A 73 -8.98 -20.28 -14.08
C GLN A 73 -8.86 -20.44 -15.60
N LYS A 74 -7.81 -19.88 -16.21
CA LYS A 74 -7.58 -19.97 -17.66
C LYS A 74 -7.41 -21.43 -18.14
N LYS A 75 -6.64 -22.23 -17.39
CA LYS A 75 -6.46 -23.67 -17.65
C LYS A 75 -7.76 -24.49 -17.54
N ARG A 76 -8.73 -24.02 -16.75
CA ARG A 76 -10.06 -24.66 -16.61
C ARG A 76 -11.00 -24.28 -17.75
N ALA A 77 -10.94 -23.02 -18.22
CA ALA A 77 -11.72 -22.56 -19.37
C ALA A 77 -11.31 -23.26 -20.68
N GLU A 78 -10.02 -23.46 -20.90
CA GLU A 78 -9.51 -24.17 -22.09
C GLU A 78 -9.97 -25.63 -22.15
N ARG A 79 -10.18 -26.31 -21.01
CA ARG A 79 -10.71 -27.68 -20.95
C ARG A 79 -12.21 -27.80 -21.23
N ILE A 80 -12.97 -26.70 -21.18
CA ILE A 80 -14.42 -26.71 -21.41
C ILE A 80 -14.74 -26.49 -22.90
N LEU A 81 -13.79 -25.94 -23.67
CA LEU A 81 -13.93 -25.65 -25.10
C LEU A 81 -13.34 -26.73 -26.03
N SER A 82 -12.75 -27.78 -25.46
CA SER A 82 -12.27 -28.98 -26.17
C SER A 82 -13.19 -30.17 -25.91
#